data_AF-A0A5E4M323-F1
#
_entry.id   AF-A0A5E4M323-F1
#
_cell.length_a   1.000
_cell.length_b   1.000
_cell.length_c   1.000
_cell.angle_alpha   90.00
_cell.angle_beta   90.00
_cell.angle_gamma   90.00
#
_symmetry.space_group_name_H-M   'P 1'
#
loop_
_entity.id
_entity.type
_entity.pdbx_description
1 polymer ?
#
loop_
_entity_poly.entity_id
_entity_poly.type
_entity_poly.pdbx_seq_one_letter_code
_entity_poly.pdbx_strand_id
1 'polypeptide(L)'
;MMKSHQEIVRIYFKYLTQTNFDKAKDFMERQRSVLLSSVWPKPLFNILCDFAVAEKNYSDTNFEPEKNKLVARKEDENYLDFVYKTLFQDLGLLQEEVEDNYILEFITSLSKFISIRIKLLEFYDKLYEVGSSYSNIDFKELAETIEQIQSEVVIPSAIDGAMQILEYELDSMKHLFYCHWHLENWLYIESVLSLKRGSDAIIMWEKCYENKESWKFGSLFMSKNPLPRLVLWFKKFKLMTVSKFTLYFYKVLLEFTTYHDMRYFCNNYNLNLFTKMQLLHKKSEAQSVMLVFDTSELTNYKGPGYWSPSRDIVDPDIKYQIMLSFPKV
;
A
#
# COMPACT_ATOMS: atom_id res chain seq x y z
N MET A 1 -10.71 39.19 -5.04
CA MET A 1 -12.00 38.49 -5.31
C MET A 1 -12.13 37.38 -4.27
N MET A 2 -13.21 37.33 -3.49
CA MET A 2 -13.47 36.18 -2.60
C MET A 2 -13.58 34.92 -3.47
N LYS A 3 -12.85 33.86 -3.09
CA LYS A 3 -13.02 32.55 -3.72
C LYS A 3 -14.34 31.95 -3.25
N SER A 4 -15.04 31.20 -4.12
CA SER A 4 -16.20 30.43 -3.69
C SER A 4 -15.79 29.31 -2.72
N HIS A 5 -16.71 28.82 -1.90
CA HIS A 5 -16.46 27.70 -0.98
C HIS A 5 -15.92 26.46 -1.73
N GLN A 6 -16.45 26.19 -2.93
CA GLN A 6 -16.01 25.09 -3.78
C GLN A 6 -14.55 25.23 -4.23
N GLU A 7 -14.14 26.45 -4.62
CA GLU A 7 -12.77 26.70 -5.06
C GLU A 7 -11.78 26.64 -3.89
N ILE A 8 -12.20 27.00 -2.67
CA ILE A 8 -11.38 26.84 -1.45
C ILE A 8 -11.12 25.37 -1.18
N VAL A 9 -12.17 24.55 -1.13
CA VAL A 9 -12.07 23.09 -0.91
C VAL A 9 -11.19 22.45 -1.98
N ARG A 10 -11.44 22.76 -3.25
CA ARG A 10 -10.65 22.24 -4.38
C ARG A 10 -9.16 22.58 -4.27
N ILE A 11 -8.80 23.82 -3.92
CA ILE A 11 -7.40 24.23 -3.78
C ILE A 11 -6.74 23.53 -2.59
N TYR A 12 -7.45 23.42 -1.46
CA TYR A 12 -6.97 22.73 -0.28
C TYR A 12 -6.66 21.25 -0.58
N PHE A 13 -7.59 20.51 -1.18
CA PHE A 13 -7.37 19.12 -1.55
C PHE A 13 -6.36 18.94 -2.68
N LYS A 14 -6.20 19.92 -3.56
CA LYS A 14 -5.09 19.93 -4.53
C LYS A 14 -3.74 19.94 -3.80
N TYR A 15 -3.58 20.74 -2.74
CA TYR A 15 -2.34 20.73 -1.94
C TYR A 15 -2.15 19.39 -1.22
N LEU A 16 -3.20 18.81 -0.64
CA LEU A 16 -3.12 17.49 0.00
C LEU A 16 -2.75 16.37 -0.99
N THR A 17 -3.34 16.37 -2.18
CA THR A 17 -3.05 15.39 -3.25
C THR A 17 -1.59 15.49 -3.71
N GLN A 18 -1.03 16.69 -3.68
CA GLN A 18 0.39 16.94 -3.96
C GLN A 18 1.28 16.75 -2.73
N THR A 19 0.72 16.23 -1.63
CA THR A 19 1.43 15.93 -0.36
C THR A 19 2.07 17.18 0.26
N ASN A 20 1.54 18.36 -0.07
CA ASN A 20 1.97 19.66 0.42
C ASN A 20 1.15 20.07 1.65
N PHE A 21 1.21 19.25 2.71
CA PHE A 21 0.40 19.40 3.92
C PHE A 21 0.58 20.76 4.61
N ASP A 22 1.82 21.25 4.71
CA ASP A 22 2.11 22.55 5.32
C ASP A 22 1.48 23.71 4.52
N LYS A 23 1.53 23.64 3.18
CA LYS A 23 0.86 24.63 2.32
C LYS A 23 -0.66 24.55 2.42
N ALA A 24 -1.21 23.34 2.58
CA ALA A 24 -2.64 23.15 2.77
C ALA A 24 -3.12 23.79 4.08
N LYS A 25 -2.38 23.58 5.18
CA LYS A 25 -2.62 24.21 6.47
C LYS A 25 -2.52 25.74 6.39
N ASP A 26 -1.40 26.26 5.90
CA ASP A 26 -1.19 27.71 5.75
C ASP A 26 -2.28 28.37 4.90
N PHE A 27 -2.74 27.67 3.85
CA PHE A 27 -3.83 28.14 3.01
C PHE A 27 -5.15 28.27 3.80
N MET A 28 -5.51 27.27 4.61
CA MET A 28 -6.73 27.31 5.42
C MET A 28 -6.66 28.37 6.53
N GLU A 29 -5.51 28.55 7.18
CA GLU A 29 -5.32 29.60 8.20
C GLU A 29 -5.51 31.00 7.62
N ARG A 30 -5.03 31.23 6.38
CA ARG A 30 -5.25 32.48 5.65
C ARG A 30 -6.70 32.67 5.23
N GLN A 31 -7.40 31.60 4.81
CA GLN A 31 -8.82 31.72 4.50
C GLN A 31 -9.63 32.03 5.76
N ARG A 32 -9.27 31.45 6.92
CA ARG A 32 -9.91 31.72 8.21
C ARG A 32 -9.88 33.20 8.58
N SER A 33 -8.77 33.90 8.34
CA SER A 33 -8.66 35.34 8.65
C SER A 33 -9.40 36.24 7.66
N VAL A 34 -9.53 35.81 6.40
CA VAL A 34 -10.24 36.56 5.35
C VAL A 34 -11.76 36.36 5.40
N LEU A 35 -12.22 35.20 5.85
CA LEU A 35 -13.63 34.77 5.84
C LEU A 35 -14.32 34.88 7.21
N LEU A 36 -13.79 35.71 8.12
CA LEU A 36 -14.34 35.88 9.48
C LEU A 36 -15.82 36.33 9.51
N SER A 37 -16.35 36.84 8.40
CA SER A 37 -17.74 37.27 8.21
C SER A 37 -18.59 36.35 7.32
N SER A 38 -18.06 35.22 6.84
CA SER A 38 -18.78 34.33 5.93
C SER A 38 -19.64 33.28 6.64
N VAL A 39 -20.53 32.64 5.88
CA VAL A 39 -21.44 31.53 6.29
C VAL A 39 -20.66 30.23 6.59
N TRP A 40 -19.34 30.19 6.41
CA TRP A 40 -18.56 28.99 6.72
C TRP A 40 -18.45 28.79 8.23
N PRO A 41 -18.70 27.57 8.74
CA PRO A 41 -18.52 27.29 10.15
C PRO A 41 -17.06 27.50 10.55
N LYS A 42 -16.81 28.39 11.50
CA LYS A 42 -15.46 28.64 12.04
C LYS A 42 -14.74 27.35 12.50
N PRO A 43 -15.42 26.38 13.14
CA PRO A 43 -14.80 25.11 13.53
C PRO A 43 -14.21 24.34 12.36
N LEU A 44 -14.82 24.39 11.17
CA LEU A 44 -14.38 23.67 9.98
C LEU A 44 -12.94 24.03 9.57
N PHE A 45 -12.55 25.30 9.72
CA PHE A 45 -11.19 25.72 9.41
C PHE A 45 -10.16 25.06 10.32
N ASN A 46 -10.46 24.92 11.61
CA ASN A 46 -9.56 24.29 12.57
C ASN A 46 -9.45 22.79 12.26
N ILE A 47 -10.59 22.12 12.04
CA ILE A 47 -10.64 20.70 11.65
C ILE A 47 -9.78 20.46 10.40
N LEU A 48 -9.86 21.31 9.38
CA LEU A 48 -9.05 21.16 8.15
C LEU A 48 -7.55 21.45 8.37
N CYS A 49 -7.20 22.37 9.26
CA CYS A 49 -5.80 22.54 9.65
C CYS A 49 -5.24 21.29 10.35
N ASP A 50 -6.00 20.75 11.31
CA ASP A 50 -5.61 19.58 12.08
C ASP A 50 -5.58 18.32 11.21
N PHE A 51 -6.53 18.18 10.29
CA PHE A 51 -6.54 17.11 9.29
C PHE A 51 -5.30 17.11 8.39
N ALA A 52 -4.84 18.28 7.93
CA ALA A 52 -3.61 18.37 7.13
C ALA A 52 -2.37 17.90 7.92
N VAL A 53 -2.32 18.22 9.22
CA VAL A 53 -1.24 17.75 10.11
C VAL A 53 -1.35 16.25 10.35
N ALA A 54 -2.57 15.74 10.55
CA ALA A 54 -2.83 14.30 10.73
C ALA A 54 -2.37 13.50 9.51
N GLU A 55 -2.74 13.89 8.29
CA GLU A 55 -2.31 13.19 7.06
C GLU A 55 -0.79 13.24 6.84
N LYS A 56 -0.13 14.36 7.21
CA LYS A 56 1.33 14.45 7.18
C LYS A 56 1.95 13.40 8.10
N ASN A 57 1.52 13.38 9.36
CA ASN A 57 2.02 12.45 10.36
C ASN A 57 1.72 10.99 9.97
N TYR A 58 0.53 10.71 9.44
CA TYR A 58 0.15 9.40 8.91
C TYR A 58 1.14 8.94 7.83
N SER A 59 1.45 9.79 6.85
CA SER A 59 2.38 9.43 5.76
C SER A 59 3.81 9.16 6.25
N ASP A 60 4.25 9.88 7.29
CA ASP A 60 5.58 9.76 7.88
C ASP A 60 5.68 8.69 8.98
N THR A 61 4.55 8.09 9.37
CA THR A 61 4.49 7.04 10.39
C THR A 61 5.20 5.78 9.89
N ASN A 62 6.00 5.19 10.77
CA ASN A 62 6.65 3.92 10.50
C ASN A 62 5.84 2.77 11.12
N PHE A 63 5.07 2.08 10.28
CA PHE A 63 4.33 0.89 10.69
C PHE A 63 5.22 -0.37 10.79
N GLU A 64 6.52 -0.29 10.43
CA GLU A 64 7.47 -1.40 10.58
C GLU A 64 7.94 -1.56 12.04
N PRO A 65 7.98 -2.79 12.59
CA PRO A 65 8.50 -3.02 13.93
C PRO A 65 10.02 -2.89 14.00
N GLU A 66 10.52 -1.76 14.51
CA GLU A 66 11.89 -1.68 14.98
C GLU A 66 12.01 -2.32 16.36
N LYS A 67 12.88 -3.35 16.49
CA LYS A 67 13.09 -4.13 17.73
C LYS A 67 13.34 -3.30 19.00
N ASN A 68 13.73 -2.04 18.87
CA ASN A 68 14.03 -1.12 19.98
C ASN A 68 13.11 0.12 20.04
N LYS A 69 12.02 0.19 19.24
CA LYS A 69 11.08 1.33 19.22
C LYS A 69 9.60 0.96 19.25
N LEU A 70 9.27 -0.22 19.78
CA LEU A 70 7.88 -0.66 19.94
C LEU A 70 7.02 0.34 20.74
N VAL A 71 7.61 0.99 21.75
CA VAL A 71 6.93 2.00 22.58
C VAL A 71 6.63 3.26 21.77
N ALA A 72 7.63 3.81 21.06
CA ALA A 72 7.47 5.01 20.24
C ALA A 72 6.45 4.81 19.10
N ARG A 73 6.41 3.62 18.50
CA ARG A 73 5.39 3.28 17.49
C ARG A 73 3.98 3.33 18.08
N LYS A 74 3.76 2.67 19.22
CA LYS A 74 2.45 2.67 19.89
C LYS A 74 2.02 4.07 20.30
N GLU A 75 2.96 4.93 20.71
CA GLU A 75 2.67 6.33 21.03
C GLU A 75 2.21 7.13 19.80
N ASP A 76 2.90 7.00 18.66
CA ASP A 76 2.54 7.67 17.41
C ASP A 76 1.20 7.15 16.82
N GLU A 77 0.97 5.84 16.84
CA GLU A 77 -0.29 5.22 16.38
C GLU A 77 -1.47 5.59 17.28
N ASN A 78 -1.30 5.52 18.61
CA ASN A 78 -2.33 5.94 19.56
C ASN A 78 -2.64 7.44 19.41
N TYR A 79 -1.64 8.26 19.11
CA TYR A 79 -1.85 9.67 18.81
C TYR A 79 -2.67 9.86 17.53
N LEU A 80 -2.33 9.17 16.44
CA LEU A 80 -3.07 9.27 15.18
C LEU A 80 -4.51 8.77 15.34
N ASP A 81 -4.72 7.62 15.98
CA ASP A 81 -6.04 7.08 16.25
C ASP A 81 -6.89 8.07 17.07
N PHE A 82 -6.31 8.64 18.13
CA PHE A 82 -6.96 9.68 18.93
C PHE A 82 -7.32 10.92 18.10
N VAL A 83 -6.40 11.43 17.27
CA VAL A 83 -6.64 12.61 16.43
C VAL A 83 -7.73 12.35 15.40
N TYR A 84 -7.68 11.25 14.66
CA TYR A 84 -8.71 10.94 13.66
C TYR A 84 -10.08 10.70 14.31
N LYS A 85 -10.15 10.02 15.46
CA LYS A 85 -11.41 9.84 16.22
C LYS A 85 -11.97 11.17 16.71
N THR A 86 -11.12 12.09 17.16
CA THR A 86 -11.53 13.44 17.56
C THR A 86 -12.06 14.23 16.37
N LEU A 87 -11.33 14.24 15.24
CA LEU A 87 -11.78 14.91 14.01
C LEU A 87 -13.11 14.35 13.50
N PHE A 88 -13.31 13.03 13.59
CA PHE A 88 -14.57 12.39 13.21
C PHE A 88 -15.74 12.85 14.08
N GLN A 89 -15.55 12.93 15.40
CA GLN A 89 -16.56 13.42 16.34
C GLN A 89 -16.88 14.90 16.11
N ASP A 90 -15.85 15.74 15.95
CA ASP A 90 -16.01 17.17 15.70
C ASP A 90 -16.77 17.45 14.40
N LEU A 91 -16.51 16.66 13.34
CA LEU A 91 -17.26 16.75 12.09
C LEU A 91 -18.71 16.31 12.26
N GLY A 92 -18.98 15.28 13.07
CA GLY A 92 -20.33 14.84 13.37
C GLY A 92 -21.16 15.92 14.08
N LEU A 93 -20.58 16.59 15.07
CA LEU A 93 -21.23 17.73 15.75
C LEU A 93 -21.47 18.88 14.78
N LEU A 94 -20.48 19.20 13.94
CA LEU A 94 -20.60 20.26 12.96
C LEU A 94 -21.68 19.96 11.90
N GLN A 95 -21.87 18.69 11.57
CA GLN A 95 -22.87 18.26 10.58
C GLN A 95 -24.30 18.62 11.00
N GLU A 96 -24.59 18.64 12.31
CA GLU A 96 -25.91 19.00 12.84
C GLU A 96 -26.18 20.52 12.79
N GLU A 97 -25.14 21.35 12.75
CA GLU A 97 -25.23 22.82 12.78
C GLU A 97 -25.27 23.47 11.38
N VAL A 98 -24.96 22.71 10.33
CA VAL A 98 -24.78 23.24 8.97
C VAL A 98 -26.02 23.07 8.11
N GLU A 99 -26.56 24.19 7.62
CA GLU A 99 -27.70 24.22 6.70
C GLU A 99 -27.29 24.22 5.20
N ASP A 100 -26.04 24.54 4.87
CA ASP A 100 -25.55 24.61 3.49
C ASP A 100 -25.32 23.19 2.91
N ASN A 101 -26.11 22.82 1.89
CA ASN A 101 -26.04 21.50 1.25
C ASN A 101 -24.65 21.11 0.73
N TYR A 102 -23.90 22.07 0.16
CA TYR A 102 -22.56 21.78 -0.35
C TYR A 102 -21.58 21.50 0.79
N ILE A 103 -21.64 22.28 1.87
CA ILE A 103 -20.81 22.05 3.05
C ILE A 103 -21.21 20.74 3.73
N LEU A 104 -22.49 20.39 3.76
CA LEU A 104 -22.98 19.13 4.30
C LEU A 104 -22.46 17.91 3.52
N GLU A 105 -22.53 17.95 2.18
CA GLU A 105 -21.94 16.92 1.31
C GLU A 105 -20.43 16.81 1.50
N PHE A 106 -19.75 17.94 1.66
CA PHE A 106 -18.33 17.99 1.93
C PHE A 106 -17.95 17.36 3.28
N ILE A 107 -18.62 17.75 4.38
CA ILE A 107 -18.41 17.19 5.72
C ILE A 107 -18.69 15.69 5.71
N THR A 108 -19.75 15.25 5.04
CA THR A 108 -20.07 13.82 4.89
C THR A 108 -18.95 13.06 4.19
N SER A 109 -18.40 13.62 3.11
CA SER A 109 -17.31 13.02 2.35
C SER A 109 -16.02 12.94 3.17
N LEU A 110 -15.69 14.02 3.90
CA LEU A 110 -14.52 14.07 4.77
C LEU A 110 -14.63 13.09 5.94
N SER A 111 -15.82 12.98 6.55
CA SER A 111 -16.08 12.04 7.64
C SER A 111 -15.89 10.59 7.18
N LYS A 112 -16.32 10.26 5.95
CA LYS A 112 -16.09 8.93 5.36
C LYS A 112 -14.62 8.66 5.12
N PHE A 113 -13.89 9.62 4.56
CA PHE A 113 -12.43 9.52 4.41
C PHE A 113 -11.75 9.23 5.76
N ILE A 114 -12.09 9.99 6.80
CA ILE A 114 -11.54 9.81 8.15
C ILE A 114 -11.93 8.44 8.74
N SER A 115 -13.17 7.99 8.54
CA SER A 115 -13.60 6.67 8.97
C SER A 115 -12.78 5.55 8.33
N ILE A 116 -12.45 5.67 7.04
CA ILE A 116 -11.58 4.70 6.36
C ILE A 116 -10.15 4.77 6.90
N ARG A 117 -9.63 5.96 7.21
CA ARG A 117 -8.31 6.11 7.86
C ARG A 117 -8.25 5.41 9.22
N ILE A 118 -9.29 5.53 10.05
CA ILE A 118 -9.37 4.83 11.34
C ILE A 118 -9.33 3.31 11.11
N LYS A 119 -10.12 2.79 10.17
CA LYS A 119 -10.10 1.36 9.81
C LYS A 119 -8.75 0.89 9.29
N LEU A 120 -8.04 1.73 8.54
CA LEU A 120 -6.69 1.42 8.07
C LEU A 120 -5.68 1.35 9.22
N LEU A 121 -5.76 2.26 10.20
CA LEU A 121 -4.92 2.20 11.41
C LEU A 121 -5.15 0.87 12.17
N GLU A 122 -6.42 0.52 12.41
CA GLU A 122 -6.80 -0.76 13.02
C GLU A 122 -6.28 -1.96 12.21
N PHE A 123 -6.32 -1.86 10.88
CA PHE A 123 -5.79 -2.89 10.00
C PHE A 123 -4.26 -3.02 10.09
N TYR A 124 -3.51 -1.91 10.18
CA TYR A 124 -2.05 -1.96 10.34
C TYR A 124 -1.65 -2.58 11.69
N ASP A 125 -2.45 -2.38 12.74
CA ASP A 125 -2.28 -3.07 14.02
C ASP A 125 -2.49 -4.58 13.87
N LYS A 126 -3.59 -5.00 13.25
CA LYS A 126 -3.83 -6.42 12.91
C LYS A 126 -2.68 -7.01 12.10
N LEU A 127 -2.19 -6.29 11.09
CA LEU A 127 -1.09 -6.73 10.24
C LEU A 127 0.20 -6.91 11.04
N TYR A 128 0.44 -6.05 12.03
CA TYR A 128 1.57 -6.18 12.92
C TYR A 128 1.48 -7.40 13.84
N GLU A 129 0.31 -7.65 14.42
CA GLU A 129 0.07 -8.82 15.27
C GLU A 129 0.29 -10.11 14.47
N VAL A 130 -0.29 -10.17 13.27
CA VAL A 130 -0.13 -11.29 12.34
C VAL A 130 1.34 -11.46 11.93
N GLY A 131 2.04 -10.37 11.60
CA GLY A 131 3.45 -10.41 11.21
C GLY A 131 4.42 -10.74 12.37
N SER A 132 3.99 -10.55 13.62
CA SER A 132 4.74 -10.92 14.82
C SER A 132 4.46 -12.34 15.29
N SER A 133 3.35 -12.93 14.86
CA SER A 133 3.02 -14.32 15.10
C SER A 133 3.97 -15.25 14.32
N TYR A 134 4.25 -16.43 14.88
CA TYR A 134 4.96 -17.51 14.19
C TYR A 134 4.03 -18.36 13.31
N SER A 135 2.73 -18.04 13.26
CA SER A 135 1.74 -18.75 12.45
C SER A 135 1.84 -18.39 10.97
N ASN A 136 1.30 -19.26 10.12
CA ASN A 136 1.07 -18.91 8.72
C ASN A 136 0.12 -17.71 8.62
N ILE A 137 0.41 -16.82 7.68
CA ILE A 137 -0.38 -15.62 7.41
C ILE A 137 -1.47 -15.99 6.40
N ASP A 138 -2.73 -15.76 6.75
CA ASP A 138 -3.82 -15.87 5.78
C ASP A 138 -3.90 -14.61 4.92
N PHE A 139 -3.19 -14.61 3.80
CA PHE A 139 -3.20 -13.46 2.88
C PHE A 139 -4.54 -13.24 2.19
N LYS A 140 -5.40 -14.27 2.10
CA LYS A 140 -6.72 -14.15 1.47
C LYS A 140 -7.65 -13.34 2.37
N GLU A 141 -7.70 -13.68 3.66
CA GLU A 141 -8.49 -12.94 4.66
C GLU A 141 -8.06 -11.46 4.73
N LEU A 142 -6.74 -11.20 4.70
CA LEU A 142 -6.21 -9.83 4.68
C LEU A 142 -6.65 -9.07 3.42
N ALA A 143 -6.62 -9.71 2.25
CA ALA A 143 -7.06 -9.08 1.00
C ALA A 143 -8.57 -8.78 1.00
N GLU A 144 -9.39 -9.72 1.45
CA GLU A 144 -10.85 -9.59 1.57
C GLU A 144 -11.24 -8.48 2.56
N THR A 145 -10.49 -8.33 3.66
CA THR A 145 -10.70 -7.23 4.62
C THR A 145 -10.49 -5.87 3.96
N ILE A 146 -9.44 -5.70 3.15
CA ILE A 146 -9.18 -4.46 2.42
C ILE A 146 -10.25 -4.19 1.36
N GLU A 147 -10.73 -5.23 0.69
CA GLU A 147 -11.82 -5.12 -0.30
C GLU A 147 -13.13 -4.65 0.35
N GLN A 148 -13.44 -5.11 1.57
CA GLN A 148 -14.57 -4.62 2.35
C GLN A 148 -14.40 -3.12 2.66
N ILE A 149 -13.24 -2.69 3.16
CA ILE A 149 -12.94 -1.28 3.43
C ILE A 149 -13.10 -0.43 2.16
N GLN A 150 -12.61 -0.94 1.02
CA GLN A 150 -12.67 -0.22 -0.26
C GLN A 150 -14.10 -0.09 -0.80
N SER A 151 -14.99 -1.04 -0.51
CA SER A 151 -16.40 -0.97 -0.96
C SER A 151 -17.16 0.22 -0.36
N GLU A 152 -16.71 0.74 0.79
CA GLU A 152 -17.30 1.89 1.47
C GLU A 152 -16.86 3.25 0.90
N VAL A 153 -15.88 3.26 0.00
CA VAL A 153 -15.24 4.46 -0.60
C VAL A 153 -16.15 5.15 -1.64
N VAL A 154 -17.18 4.47 -2.16
CA VAL A 154 -17.94 4.88 -3.35
C VAL A 154 -18.85 6.09 -3.10
N ILE A 155 -18.33 7.32 -3.22
CA ILE A 155 -19.09 8.57 -3.37
C ILE A 155 -18.31 9.60 -4.21
N PRO A 156 -18.89 10.18 -5.27
CA PRO A 156 -18.31 11.34 -5.95
C PRO A 156 -18.25 12.53 -4.99
N SER A 157 -17.08 13.08 -4.69
CA SER A 157 -16.94 14.09 -3.64
C SER A 157 -16.08 15.27 -4.06
N ALA A 158 -16.18 16.38 -3.32
CA ALA A 158 -15.26 17.52 -3.45
C ALA A 158 -13.79 17.17 -3.08
N ILE A 159 -13.50 15.92 -2.72
CA ILE A 159 -12.25 15.41 -2.13
C ILE A 159 -11.53 14.42 -3.08
N ASP A 160 -11.99 14.26 -4.32
CA ASP A 160 -11.53 13.25 -5.29
C ASP A 160 -10.00 13.03 -5.34
N GLY A 161 -9.20 14.10 -5.25
CA GLY A 161 -7.74 13.98 -5.28
C GLY A 161 -7.13 13.29 -4.06
N ALA A 162 -7.64 13.53 -2.85
CA ALA A 162 -7.17 12.82 -1.65
C ALA A 162 -7.73 11.39 -1.59
N MET A 163 -8.96 11.18 -2.08
CA MET A 163 -9.52 9.84 -2.27
C MET A 163 -8.62 8.98 -3.16
N GLN A 164 -8.03 9.57 -4.21
CA GLN A 164 -7.12 8.86 -5.10
C GLN A 164 -5.85 8.34 -4.39
N ILE A 165 -5.28 9.10 -3.45
CA ILE A 165 -4.12 8.63 -2.66
C ILE A 165 -4.50 7.42 -1.81
N LEU A 166 -5.67 7.49 -1.16
CA LEU A 166 -6.23 6.41 -0.37
C LEU A 166 -6.50 5.16 -1.22
N GLU A 167 -7.04 5.33 -2.42
CA GLU A 167 -7.25 4.23 -3.38
C GLU A 167 -5.93 3.56 -3.76
N TYR A 168 -4.86 4.33 -4.02
CA TYR A 168 -3.56 3.74 -4.33
C TYR A 168 -3.00 2.91 -3.17
N GLU A 169 -3.18 3.36 -1.93
CA GLU A 169 -2.79 2.59 -0.74
C GLU A 169 -3.56 1.27 -0.65
N LEU A 170 -4.90 1.34 -0.73
CA LEU A 170 -5.78 0.17 -0.68
C LEU A 170 -5.49 -0.83 -1.81
N ASP A 171 -5.37 -0.36 -3.05
CA ASP A 171 -5.09 -1.20 -4.21
C ASP A 171 -3.70 -1.84 -4.12
N SER A 172 -2.70 -1.12 -3.61
CA SER A 172 -1.35 -1.65 -3.37
C SER A 172 -1.40 -2.82 -2.38
N MET A 173 -2.10 -2.66 -1.26
CA MET A 173 -2.25 -3.70 -0.23
C MET A 173 -3.00 -4.91 -0.78
N LYS A 174 -4.23 -4.70 -1.26
CA LYS A 174 -5.13 -5.74 -1.76
C LYS A 174 -4.44 -6.60 -2.81
N HIS A 175 -3.83 -5.99 -3.82
CA HIS A 175 -3.24 -6.74 -4.92
C HIS A 175 -1.93 -7.44 -4.54
N LEU A 176 -1.12 -6.89 -3.62
CA LEU A 176 0.04 -7.61 -3.11
C LEU A 176 -0.37 -8.79 -2.22
N PHE A 177 -1.41 -8.66 -1.38
CA PHE A 177 -1.93 -9.79 -0.59
C PHE A 177 -2.53 -10.88 -1.48
N TYR A 178 -3.35 -10.53 -2.47
CA TYR A 178 -3.84 -11.52 -3.44
C TYR A 178 -2.68 -12.19 -4.20
N CYS A 179 -1.61 -11.45 -4.55
CA CYS A 179 -0.42 -12.04 -5.15
C CYS A 179 0.22 -13.10 -4.24
N HIS A 180 0.33 -12.82 -2.94
CA HIS A 180 0.84 -13.80 -1.97
C HIS A 180 -0.05 -15.05 -1.85
N TRP A 181 -1.37 -14.87 -1.82
CA TRP A 181 -2.32 -15.98 -1.84
C TRP A 181 -2.22 -16.81 -3.14
N HIS A 182 -2.11 -16.16 -4.30
CA HIS A 182 -1.92 -16.86 -5.58
C HIS A 182 -0.59 -17.63 -5.62
N LEU A 183 0.48 -17.06 -5.04
CA LEU A 183 1.78 -17.71 -4.91
C LEU A 183 1.72 -18.98 -4.05
N GLU A 184 0.95 -18.96 -2.97
CA GLU A 184 0.71 -20.13 -2.11
C GLU A 184 0.00 -21.26 -2.86
N ASN A 185 -0.84 -20.92 -3.84
CA ASN A 185 -1.56 -21.86 -4.68
C ASN A 185 -0.84 -22.16 -6.01
N TRP A 186 0.39 -21.67 -6.18
CA TRP A 186 1.20 -21.84 -7.38
C TRP A 186 0.56 -21.34 -8.69
N LEU A 187 -0.29 -20.31 -8.60
CA LEU A 187 -1.04 -19.73 -9.71
C LEU A 187 -0.24 -18.63 -10.42
N TYR A 188 0.41 -18.98 -11.53
CA TYR A 188 1.37 -18.09 -12.20
C TYR A 188 0.73 -16.80 -12.74
N ILE A 189 -0.34 -16.90 -13.53
CA ILE A 189 -0.91 -15.75 -14.25
C ILE A 189 -1.55 -14.76 -13.29
N GLU A 190 -2.28 -15.29 -12.32
CA GLU A 190 -2.97 -14.57 -11.28
C GLU A 190 -1.94 -13.83 -10.39
N SER A 191 -0.83 -14.49 -10.06
CA SER A 191 0.29 -13.85 -9.36
C SER A 191 0.88 -12.70 -10.18
N VAL A 192 1.12 -12.89 -11.48
CA VAL A 192 1.65 -11.83 -12.37
C VAL A 192 0.70 -10.63 -12.44
N LEU A 193 -0.59 -10.87 -12.67
CA LEU A 193 -1.59 -9.82 -12.81
C LEU A 193 -1.75 -9.03 -11.51
N SER A 194 -1.86 -9.72 -10.38
CA SER A 194 -1.98 -9.09 -9.06
C SER A 194 -0.70 -8.32 -8.71
N LEU A 195 0.48 -8.89 -8.95
CA LEU A 195 1.76 -8.19 -8.75
C LEU A 195 1.87 -6.93 -9.61
N LYS A 196 1.45 -6.99 -10.88
CA LYS A 196 1.45 -5.84 -11.78
C LYS A 196 0.53 -4.73 -11.27
N ARG A 197 -0.72 -5.06 -10.93
CA ARG A 197 -1.69 -4.07 -10.44
C ARG A 197 -1.22 -3.39 -9.17
N GLY A 198 -0.73 -4.14 -8.19
CA GLY A 198 -0.15 -3.58 -6.96
C GLY A 198 1.10 -2.72 -7.24
N SER A 199 1.94 -3.13 -8.20
CA SER A 199 3.11 -2.34 -8.61
C SER A 199 2.73 -1.03 -9.28
N ASP A 200 1.75 -1.05 -10.18
CA ASP A 200 1.27 0.12 -10.91
C ASP A 200 0.62 1.13 -9.93
N ALA A 201 -0.13 0.66 -8.93
CA ALA A 201 -0.69 1.51 -7.86
C ALA A 201 0.42 2.21 -7.04
N ILE A 202 1.45 1.48 -6.61
CA ILE A 202 2.61 2.06 -5.89
C ILE A 202 3.30 3.12 -6.76
N ILE A 203 3.50 2.87 -8.05
CA ILE A 203 4.13 3.84 -8.97
C ILE A 203 3.30 5.11 -9.07
N MET A 204 1.98 5.00 -9.15
CA MET A 204 1.10 6.18 -9.19
C MET A 204 1.13 6.94 -7.87
N TRP A 205 1.17 6.22 -6.74
CA TRP A 205 1.31 6.84 -5.42
C TRP A 205 2.64 7.60 -5.29
N GLU A 206 3.76 7.03 -5.76
CA GLU A 206 5.07 7.67 -5.74
C GLU A 206 5.09 9.00 -6.51
N LYS A 207 4.43 9.05 -7.68
CA LYS A 207 4.34 10.27 -8.50
C LYS A 207 3.66 11.44 -7.78
N CYS A 208 2.81 11.19 -6.79
CA CYS A 208 2.22 12.25 -5.97
C CYS A 208 3.28 13.02 -5.16
N TYR A 209 4.42 12.39 -4.85
CA TYR A 209 5.54 13.00 -4.11
C TYR A 209 6.62 13.62 -4.99
N GLU A 210 6.70 13.23 -6.27
CA GLU A 210 7.70 13.72 -7.23
C GLU A 210 7.40 15.15 -7.73
N ASN A 211 6.13 15.57 -7.71
CA ASN A 211 5.68 16.90 -8.15
C ASN A 211 6.05 18.06 -7.19
N LYS A 212 6.98 17.86 -6.25
CA LYS A 212 7.58 18.96 -5.49
C LYS A 212 8.37 19.82 -6.48
N GLU A 213 7.83 20.97 -6.87
CA GLU A 213 8.54 21.98 -7.66
C GLU A 213 9.91 22.24 -7.01
N SER A 214 10.94 21.61 -7.58
CA SER A 214 12.33 21.83 -7.23
C SER A 214 12.69 23.22 -7.73
N TRP A 215 12.45 24.24 -6.90
CA TRP A 215 13.07 25.53 -7.11
C TRP A 215 14.58 25.36 -6.89
N LYS A 216 15.28 25.33 -8.03
CA LYS A 216 16.72 25.39 -8.19
C LYS A 216 17.22 26.70 -7.57
N PHE A 217 18.16 26.63 -6.62
CA PHE A 217 19.37 27.47 -6.49
C PHE A 217 20.11 27.02 -5.21
N GLY A 218 20.95 25.98 -5.32
CA GLY A 218 21.74 25.49 -4.17
C GLY A 218 22.21 24.05 -4.30
N SER A 219 22.93 23.71 -5.37
CA SER A 219 23.41 22.36 -5.66
C SER A 219 24.59 21.89 -4.79
N LEU A 220 24.56 22.15 -3.48
CA LEU A 220 25.58 21.65 -2.53
C LEU A 220 24.99 20.89 -1.33
N PHE A 221 23.68 20.97 -1.08
CA PHE A 221 23.01 20.20 -0.01
C PHE A 221 21.62 19.74 -0.46
N MET A 222 21.55 18.98 -1.56
CA MET A 222 20.29 18.36 -1.98
C MET A 222 20.04 17.13 -1.10
N SER A 223 19.33 17.32 0.03
CA SER A 223 18.70 16.19 0.71
C SER A 223 17.79 15.52 -0.31
N LYS A 224 18.10 14.27 -0.68
CA LYS A 224 17.14 13.38 -1.34
C LYS A 224 15.83 13.52 -0.56
N ASN A 225 14.77 14.07 -1.15
CA ASN A 225 13.47 14.06 -0.49
C ASN A 225 13.13 12.59 -0.26
N PRO A 226 13.19 12.07 0.98
CA PRO A 226 12.85 10.69 1.19
C PRO A 226 11.35 10.56 0.91
N LEU A 227 10.98 9.53 0.14
CA LEU A 227 9.58 9.12 0.09
C LEU A 227 9.10 8.87 1.54
N PRO A 228 7.82 9.09 1.83
CA PRO A 228 7.29 8.83 3.17
C PRO A 228 7.51 7.37 3.56
N ARG A 229 7.60 7.13 4.87
CA ARG A 229 7.97 5.82 5.40
C ARG A 229 6.99 4.73 4.99
N LEU A 230 5.70 5.05 4.95
CA LEU A 230 4.67 4.12 4.49
C LEU A 230 4.89 3.66 3.05
N VAL A 231 5.15 4.60 2.12
CA VAL A 231 5.42 4.27 0.71
C VAL A 231 6.70 3.44 0.58
N LEU A 232 7.74 3.76 1.36
CA LEU A 232 8.97 2.97 1.38
C LEU A 232 8.73 1.54 1.86
N TRP A 233 7.85 1.35 2.86
CA TRP A 233 7.45 0.03 3.33
C TRP A 233 6.77 -0.77 2.21
N PHE A 234 5.82 -0.18 1.48
CA PHE A 234 5.20 -0.83 0.32
C PHE A 234 6.19 -1.21 -0.78
N LYS A 235 7.18 -0.35 -1.06
CA LYS A 235 8.25 -0.68 -2.03
C LYS A 235 9.06 -1.89 -1.59
N LYS A 236 9.38 -1.97 -0.29
CA LYS A 236 10.13 -3.08 0.31
C LYS A 236 9.29 -4.37 0.27
N PHE A 237 8.01 -4.29 0.62
CA PHE A 237 7.09 -5.41 0.56
C PHE A 237 6.95 -5.93 -0.88
N LYS A 238 6.69 -5.04 -1.85
CA LYS A 238 6.69 -5.36 -3.28
C LYS A 238 7.97 -6.06 -3.72
N LEU A 239 9.15 -5.56 -3.33
CA LEU A 239 10.43 -6.16 -3.70
C LEU A 239 10.59 -7.58 -3.16
N MET A 240 10.10 -7.83 -1.94
CA MET A 240 10.06 -9.17 -1.35
C MET A 240 9.11 -10.08 -2.14
N THR A 241 7.91 -9.60 -2.47
CA THR A 241 6.93 -10.33 -3.30
C THR A 241 7.52 -10.68 -4.66
N VAL A 242 8.18 -9.74 -5.35
CA VAL A 242 8.89 -9.98 -6.62
C VAL A 242 9.97 -11.05 -6.42
N SER A 243 10.76 -10.98 -5.35
CA SER A 243 11.79 -11.98 -5.08
C SER A 243 11.20 -13.38 -4.88
N LYS A 244 10.10 -13.51 -4.13
CA LYS A 244 9.37 -14.78 -3.91
C LYS A 244 8.80 -15.31 -5.22
N PHE A 245 8.11 -14.46 -5.99
CA PHE A 245 7.59 -14.78 -7.32
C PHE A 245 8.68 -15.30 -8.25
N THR A 246 9.81 -14.59 -8.32
CA THR A 246 10.96 -14.95 -9.14
C THR A 246 11.53 -16.31 -8.76
N LEU A 247 11.58 -16.65 -7.46
CA LEU A 247 12.03 -17.97 -7.01
C LEU A 247 11.03 -19.07 -7.41
N TYR A 248 9.74 -18.87 -7.11
CA TYR A 248 8.70 -19.89 -7.31
C TYR A 248 8.55 -20.23 -8.79
N PHE A 249 8.60 -19.23 -9.65
CA PHE A 249 8.44 -19.39 -11.09
C PHE A 249 9.77 -19.32 -11.85
N TYR A 250 10.91 -19.51 -11.19
CA TYR A 250 12.23 -19.37 -11.81
C TYR A 250 12.38 -20.21 -13.08
N LYS A 251 11.91 -21.47 -13.04
CA LYS A 251 11.92 -22.38 -14.20
C LYS A 251 11.05 -21.88 -15.34
N VAL A 252 9.83 -21.42 -15.03
CA VAL A 252 8.89 -20.86 -16.02
C VAL A 252 9.48 -19.61 -16.66
N LEU A 253 10.08 -18.72 -15.86
CA LEU A 253 10.71 -17.50 -16.36
C LEU A 253 11.85 -17.83 -17.34
N LEU A 254 12.69 -18.83 -17.03
CA LEU A 254 13.75 -19.29 -17.94
C LEU A 254 13.26 -19.86 -19.28
N GLU A 255 11.98 -20.19 -19.43
CA GLU A 255 11.42 -20.57 -20.74
C GLU A 255 11.28 -19.35 -21.67
N PHE A 256 11.24 -18.14 -21.10
CA PHE A 256 11.04 -16.88 -21.82
C PHE A 256 12.26 -15.93 -21.75
N THR A 257 13.33 -16.32 -21.06
CA THR A 257 14.57 -15.53 -20.91
C THR A 257 15.79 -16.45 -20.86
N THR A 258 16.99 -15.93 -21.13
CA THR A 258 18.23 -16.69 -20.99
C THR A 258 18.70 -16.74 -19.53
N TYR A 259 19.49 -17.77 -19.17
CA TYR A 259 20.10 -17.84 -17.84
C TYR A 259 20.96 -16.60 -17.51
N HIS A 260 21.66 -16.06 -18.51
CA HIS A 260 22.47 -14.86 -18.35
C HIS A 260 21.61 -13.64 -18.01
N ASP A 261 20.54 -13.42 -18.76
CA ASP A 261 19.64 -12.28 -18.57
C ASP A 261 18.88 -12.40 -17.25
N MET A 262 18.47 -13.62 -16.89
CA MET A 262 17.81 -13.90 -15.62
C MET A 262 18.73 -13.60 -14.42
N ARG A 263 20.01 -13.99 -14.51
CA ARG A 263 21.00 -13.70 -13.46
C ARG A 263 21.30 -12.20 -13.37
N TYR A 264 21.43 -11.52 -14.52
CA TYR A 264 21.62 -10.08 -14.58
C TYR A 264 20.43 -9.33 -13.96
N PHE A 265 19.20 -9.72 -14.31
CA PHE A 265 17.97 -9.19 -13.73
C PHE A 265 17.93 -9.37 -12.21
N CYS A 266 18.18 -10.58 -11.70
CA CYS A 266 18.16 -10.83 -10.26
C CYS A 266 19.20 -10.00 -9.51
N ASN A 267 20.41 -9.85 -10.06
CA ASN A 267 21.46 -9.03 -9.44
C ASN A 267 21.10 -7.55 -9.43
N ASN A 268 20.63 -7.01 -10.55
CA ASN A 268 20.29 -5.58 -10.67
C ASN A 268 19.17 -5.15 -9.72
N TYR A 269 18.19 -6.02 -9.52
CA TYR A 269 17.05 -5.76 -8.64
C TYR A 269 17.21 -6.36 -7.24
N ASN A 270 18.39 -6.88 -6.88
CA ASN A 270 18.67 -7.52 -5.58
C ASN A 270 17.70 -8.66 -5.21
N LEU A 271 17.23 -9.43 -6.20
CA LEU A 271 16.32 -10.57 -6.03
C LEU A 271 17.09 -11.82 -5.61
N ASN A 272 17.56 -11.82 -4.37
CA ASN A 272 18.63 -12.71 -3.92
C ASN A 272 18.19 -14.12 -3.48
N LEU A 273 16.91 -14.50 -3.63
CA LEU A 273 16.43 -15.80 -3.12
C LEU A 273 17.05 -17.00 -3.86
N PHE A 274 17.15 -16.94 -5.18
CA PHE A 274 17.80 -18.00 -5.95
C PHE A 274 19.29 -18.10 -5.61
N THR A 275 19.99 -16.96 -5.53
CA THR A 275 21.39 -16.91 -5.08
C THR A 275 21.57 -17.49 -3.68
N LYS A 276 20.64 -17.21 -2.75
CA LYS A 276 20.64 -17.80 -1.40
C LYS A 276 20.45 -19.32 -1.44
N MET A 277 19.61 -19.84 -2.33
CA MET A 277 19.45 -21.29 -2.56
C MET A 277 20.76 -21.93 -3.04
N GLN A 278 21.47 -21.29 -3.98
CA GLN A 278 22.78 -21.76 -4.46
C GLN A 278 23.84 -21.73 -3.36
N LEU A 279 23.84 -20.68 -2.53
CA LEU A 279 24.73 -20.56 -1.38
C LEU A 279 24.43 -21.59 -0.30
N LEU A 280 23.14 -21.90 -0.07
CA LEU A 280 22.72 -22.96 0.85
C LEU A 280 23.29 -24.30 0.41
N HIS A 281 23.09 -24.67 -0.87
CA HIS A 281 23.66 -25.89 -1.45
C HIS A 281 25.18 -25.97 -1.24
N LYS A 282 25.92 -24.89 -1.54
CA LYS A 282 27.38 -24.84 -1.38
C LYS A 282 27.81 -24.99 0.09
N LYS A 283 27.06 -24.41 1.03
CA LYS A 283 27.39 -24.43 2.47
C LYS A 283 27.01 -25.74 3.16
N SER A 284 25.94 -26.39 2.70
CA SER A 284 25.43 -27.59 3.33
C SER A 284 26.04 -28.88 2.80
N GLU A 285 26.85 -28.81 1.73
CA GLU A 285 27.40 -29.97 1.00
C GLU A 285 26.31 -30.99 0.61
N ALA A 286 25.08 -30.52 0.43
CA ALA A 286 23.94 -31.37 0.10
C ALA A 286 24.00 -31.76 -1.38
N GLN A 287 23.49 -32.95 -1.72
CA GLN A 287 23.40 -33.39 -3.11
C GLN A 287 22.53 -32.45 -3.97
N SER A 288 21.47 -31.90 -3.37
CA SER A 288 20.58 -30.93 -4.01
C SER A 288 19.79 -30.15 -2.98
N VAL A 289 19.42 -28.92 -3.32
CA VAL A 289 18.38 -28.15 -2.64
C VAL A 289 17.16 -28.12 -3.55
N MET A 290 15.97 -28.36 -2.99
CA MET A 290 14.73 -28.46 -3.75
C MET A 290 13.65 -27.56 -3.16
N LEU A 291 12.84 -26.97 -4.04
CA LEU A 291 11.57 -26.34 -3.70
C LEU A 291 10.47 -27.31 -4.13
N VAL A 292 9.75 -27.82 -3.14
CA VAL A 292 8.69 -28.82 -3.32
C VAL A 292 7.35 -28.15 -3.06
N PHE A 293 6.38 -28.44 -3.92
CA PHE A 293 5.00 -28.00 -3.75
C PHE A 293 4.11 -29.22 -3.50
N ASP A 294 3.26 -29.12 -2.48
CA ASP A 294 2.28 -30.13 -2.14
C ASP A 294 1.00 -29.91 -2.96
N THR A 295 0.66 -30.86 -3.80
CA THR A 295 -0.53 -30.86 -4.66
C THR A 295 -1.63 -31.77 -4.12
N SER A 296 -1.48 -32.35 -2.93
CA SER A 296 -2.40 -33.34 -2.36
C SER A 296 -3.84 -32.84 -2.23
N GLU A 297 -4.03 -31.54 -2.00
CA GLU A 297 -5.34 -30.91 -1.82
C GLU A 297 -5.90 -30.30 -3.13
N LEU A 298 -5.15 -30.39 -4.23
CA LEU A 298 -5.49 -29.74 -5.50
C LEU A 298 -5.94 -30.75 -6.57
N THR A 299 -7.25 -30.86 -6.78
CA THR A 299 -7.82 -31.80 -7.76
C THR A 299 -7.65 -31.37 -9.23
N ASN A 300 -7.41 -30.08 -9.48
CA ASN A 300 -7.40 -29.48 -10.83
C ASN A 300 -6.03 -28.89 -11.22
N TYR A 301 -4.95 -29.31 -10.57
CA TYR A 301 -3.63 -28.73 -10.80
C TYR A 301 -3.05 -29.14 -12.16
N LYS A 302 -2.79 -28.15 -13.03
CA LYS A 302 -2.24 -28.37 -14.39
C LYS A 302 -0.73 -28.11 -14.51
N GLY A 303 -0.02 -28.04 -13.39
CA GLY A 303 1.42 -27.77 -13.36
C GLY A 303 1.75 -26.27 -13.33
N PRO A 304 3.04 -25.90 -13.28
CA PRO A 304 3.44 -24.49 -13.23
C PRO A 304 3.24 -23.77 -14.56
N GLY A 305 3.15 -22.44 -14.52
CA GLY A 305 3.11 -21.55 -15.69
C GLY A 305 1.71 -21.34 -16.26
N TYR A 306 1.62 -21.03 -17.55
CA TYR A 306 0.34 -20.79 -18.23
C TYR A 306 -0.45 -22.10 -18.42
N TRP A 307 -1.75 -22.05 -18.09
CA TRP A 307 -2.67 -23.17 -18.30
C TRP A 307 -3.45 -22.95 -19.59
N SER A 308 -3.09 -23.69 -20.65
CA SER A 308 -3.98 -23.82 -21.81
C SER A 308 -5.25 -24.58 -21.39
N PRO A 309 -6.44 -24.23 -21.92
CA PRO A 309 -7.66 -25.03 -21.72
C PRO A 309 -7.47 -26.50 -22.05
N SER A 310 -6.62 -26.80 -23.04
CA SER A 310 -6.28 -28.15 -23.53
C SER A 310 -5.14 -28.85 -22.77
N ARG A 311 -4.55 -28.23 -21.75
CA ARG A 311 -3.45 -28.84 -20.98
C ARG A 311 -4.01 -29.91 -20.06
N ASP A 312 -3.38 -31.09 -20.11
CA ASP A 312 -3.69 -32.23 -19.24
C ASP A 312 -3.39 -31.88 -17.78
N ILE A 313 -4.20 -32.44 -16.88
CA ILE A 313 -4.02 -32.33 -15.44
C ILE A 313 -2.76 -33.13 -15.09
N VAL A 314 -1.94 -32.61 -14.16
CA VAL A 314 -0.80 -33.38 -13.67
C VAL A 314 -1.34 -34.61 -12.94
N ASP A 315 -0.63 -35.74 -13.06
CA ASP A 315 -1.01 -36.99 -12.41
C ASP A 315 -1.39 -36.76 -10.94
N PRO A 316 -2.66 -36.99 -10.56
CA PRO A 316 -3.16 -36.72 -9.21
C PRO A 316 -2.50 -37.62 -8.16
N ASP A 317 -1.85 -38.72 -8.56
CA ASP A 317 -1.10 -39.57 -7.64
C ASP A 317 0.25 -38.95 -7.22
N ILE A 318 0.74 -37.95 -7.96
CA ILE A 318 1.96 -37.21 -7.62
C ILE A 318 1.60 -36.08 -6.67
N LYS A 319 1.70 -36.37 -5.37
CA LYS A 319 1.41 -35.44 -4.26
C LYS A 319 2.46 -34.36 -4.04
N TYR A 320 3.73 -34.65 -4.28
CA TYR A 320 4.84 -33.74 -4.02
C TYR A 320 5.62 -33.49 -5.30
N GLN A 321 5.51 -32.27 -5.81
CA GLN A 321 6.13 -31.88 -7.07
C GLN A 321 7.36 -31.01 -6.82
N ILE A 322 8.49 -31.40 -7.42
CA ILE A 322 9.71 -30.59 -7.40
C ILE A 322 9.55 -29.47 -8.42
N MET A 323 9.37 -28.26 -7.93
CA MET A 323 9.16 -27.08 -8.75
C MET A 323 10.48 -26.45 -9.20
N LEU A 324 11.49 -26.52 -8.34
CA LEU A 324 12.85 -26.03 -8.60
C LEU A 324 13.86 -26.92 -7.88
N SER A 325 14.97 -27.25 -8.54
CA SER A 325 16.09 -27.99 -7.96
C SER A 325 17.42 -27.35 -8.34
N PHE A 326 18.38 -27.37 -7.40
CA PHE A 326 19.76 -26.94 -7.63
C PHE A 326 20.77 -27.86 -6.91
N PRO A 327 21.75 -28.45 -7.63
CA PRO A 327 21.85 -28.54 -9.09
C PRO A 327 20.63 -29.26 -9.69
N LYS A 328 20.43 -29.12 -11.01
CA LYS A 328 19.30 -29.74 -11.70
C LYS A 328 19.40 -31.26 -11.53
N VAL A 329 18.41 -31.84 -10.84
CA VAL A 329 18.25 -33.29 -10.63
C VAL A 329 17.52 -33.92 -11.80
#